data_AF-A0A2S5B0B3-F1
#
_entry.id   AF-A0A2S5B0B3-F1
#
_cell.length_a   1.000
_cell.length_b   1.000
_cell.length_c   1.000
_cell.angle_alpha   90.00
_cell.angle_beta   90.00
_cell.angle_gamma   90.00
#
_symmetry.space_group_name_H-M   'P 1'
#
loop_
_entity.id
_entity.type
_entity.pdbx_description
1 polymer ?
#
loop_
_entity_poly.entity_id
_entity_poly.type
_entity_poly.pdbx_seq_one_letter_code
_entity_poly.pdbx_strand_id
1 'polypeptide(L)'
;MTAAGRSTHAPPMTVPSFLRRPEERLADLQIRAPCFTFTGSAARELAVVALTHSSLSASRNNVELARVGEASGRLAATKAIYRRADLHSGQAYDLYGWSRFATKNLAPIARRIGLQELMRLGRGTAVVSDEMVARALLALIGVLELTFTTP
;
A
#
# COMPACT_ATOMS: atom_id res chain seq x y z
N MET A 1 -27.40 -47.03 19.42
CA MET A 1 -26.00 -46.81 19.01
C MET A 1 -26.00 -45.81 17.88
N THR A 2 -25.39 -44.63 18.08
CA THR A 2 -24.57 -43.81 17.14
C THR A 2 -24.57 -42.37 17.64
N ALA A 3 -23.55 -42.02 18.43
CA ALA A 3 -23.24 -40.64 18.77
C ALA A 3 -22.44 -40.02 17.62
N ALA A 4 -23.00 -38.99 16.99
CA ALA A 4 -22.32 -38.22 15.96
C ALA A 4 -21.22 -37.35 16.60
N GLY A 5 -19.98 -37.59 16.19
CA GLY A 5 -18.81 -36.84 16.63
C GLY A 5 -18.90 -35.38 16.21
N ARG A 6 -18.85 -34.47 17.19
CA ARG A 6 -18.61 -33.04 16.94
C ARG A 6 -17.14 -32.86 16.54
N SER A 7 -16.91 -32.55 15.27
CA SER A 7 -15.63 -32.08 14.77
C SER A 7 -15.26 -30.75 15.45
N THR A 8 -14.22 -30.77 16.27
CA THR A 8 -13.60 -29.58 16.86
C THR A 8 -12.65 -28.95 15.85
N HIS A 9 -13.19 -28.33 14.80
CA HIS A 9 -12.41 -27.39 14.00
C HIS A 9 -12.23 -26.11 14.82
N ALA A 10 -11.11 -26.02 15.54
CA ALA A 10 -10.65 -24.75 16.07
C ALA A 10 -10.45 -23.77 14.90
N PRO A 11 -10.93 -22.51 15.00
CA PRO A 11 -10.69 -21.51 13.98
C PRO A 11 -9.16 -21.32 13.82
N PRO A 12 -8.67 -21.10 12.60
CA PRO A 12 -7.24 -20.83 12.38
C PRO A 12 -6.84 -19.63 13.25
N MET A 13 -5.83 -19.83 14.10
CA MET A 13 -5.33 -18.75 14.94
C MET A 13 -4.76 -17.65 14.05
N THR A 14 -5.47 -16.54 13.96
CA THR A 14 -5.03 -15.35 13.24
C THR A 14 -3.80 -14.80 13.96
N VAL A 15 -2.61 -15.09 13.44
CA VAL A 15 -1.35 -14.54 13.98
C VAL A 15 -1.47 -13.02 13.97
N PRO A 16 -1.30 -12.35 15.12
CA PRO A 16 -1.35 -10.89 15.20
C PRO A 16 -0.40 -10.28 14.17
N SER A 17 -0.88 -9.29 13.41
CA SER A 17 -0.12 -8.74 12.28
C SER A 17 1.30 -8.34 12.65
N PHE A 18 1.53 -7.78 13.84
CA PHE A 18 2.84 -7.36 14.35
C PHE A 18 3.87 -8.49 14.54
N LEU A 19 3.44 -9.76 14.60
CA LEU A 19 4.33 -10.93 14.68
C LEU A 19 4.69 -11.51 13.31
N ARG A 20 4.00 -11.10 12.24
CA ARG A 20 4.28 -11.57 10.88
C ARG A 20 5.60 -11.03 10.37
N ARG A 21 6.36 -11.91 9.73
CA ARG A 21 7.63 -11.53 9.10
C ARG A 21 7.38 -10.57 7.93
N PRO A 22 8.31 -9.64 7.64
CA PRO A 22 8.15 -8.72 6.51
C PRO A 22 7.84 -9.42 5.18
N GLU A 23 8.43 -10.59 4.94
CA GLU A 23 8.29 -11.37 3.71
C GLU A 23 6.86 -11.95 3.57
N GLU A 24 6.27 -12.42 4.66
CA GLU A 24 4.90 -12.92 4.70
C GLU A 24 3.90 -11.80 4.37
N ARG A 25 4.13 -10.59 4.89
CA ARG A 25 3.29 -9.42 4.60
C ARG A 25 3.36 -9.02 3.13
N LEU A 26 4.54 -9.13 2.50
CA LEU A 26 4.68 -8.88 1.07
C LEU A 26 4.00 -9.96 0.22
N ALA A 27 4.09 -11.23 0.62
CA ALA A 27 3.34 -12.30 -0.04
C ALA A 27 1.82 -12.07 0.06
N ASP A 28 1.32 -11.70 1.24
CA ASP A 28 -0.09 -11.35 1.44
C ASP A 28 -0.51 -10.15 0.57
N LEU A 29 0.33 -9.12 0.49
CA LEU A 29 0.10 -7.96 -0.37
C LEU A 29 -0.03 -8.39 -1.84
N GLN A 30 0.88 -9.23 -2.32
CA GLN A 30 0.88 -9.68 -3.72
C GLN A 30 -0.37 -10.52 -4.05
N ILE A 31 -0.86 -11.33 -3.11
CA ILE A 31 -2.12 -12.07 -3.28
C ILE A 31 -3.32 -11.10 -3.38
N ARG A 32 -3.38 -10.09 -2.51
CA ARG A 32 -4.50 -9.13 -2.46
C ARG A 32 -4.46 -8.10 -3.58
N ALA A 33 -3.27 -7.76 -4.06
CA ALA A 33 -3.02 -6.75 -5.08
C ALA A 33 -1.83 -7.18 -5.97
N PRO A 34 -2.06 -8.01 -6.99
CA PRO A 34 -1.00 -8.58 -7.84
C PRO A 34 -0.13 -7.55 -8.57
N CYS A 35 -0.62 -6.31 -8.74
CA CYS A 35 0.16 -5.21 -9.29
C CYS A 35 1.37 -4.80 -8.42
N PHE A 36 1.38 -5.16 -7.13
CA PHE A 36 2.50 -4.97 -6.22
C PHE A 36 3.38 -6.22 -6.17
N THR A 37 4.00 -6.54 -7.31
CA THR A 37 5.00 -7.60 -7.41
C THR A 37 6.40 -6.98 -7.41
N PHE A 38 7.22 -7.34 -6.41
CA PHE A 38 8.58 -6.82 -6.25
C PHE A 38 9.61 -7.92 -6.50
N THR A 39 10.28 -7.85 -7.65
CA THR A 39 11.32 -8.80 -8.07
C THR A 39 12.69 -8.31 -7.61
N GLY A 40 13.51 -9.20 -7.06
CA GLY A 40 14.82 -8.88 -6.51
C GLY A 40 14.82 -8.45 -5.03
N SER A 41 15.97 -8.60 -4.37
CA SER A 41 16.13 -8.31 -2.94
C SER A 41 15.94 -6.82 -2.65
N ALA A 42 16.56 -5.94 -3.43
CA ALA A 42 16.48 -4.49 -3.24
C ALA A 42 15.03 -3.96 -3.33
N ALA A 43 14.27 -4.41 -4.33
CA ALA A 43 12.86 -4.03 -4.48
C ALA A 43 12.01 -4.49 -3.29
N ARG A 44 12.24 -5.71 -2.81
CA ARG A 44 11.55 -6.25 -1.62
C ARG A 44 11.91 -5.47 -0.37
N GLU A 45 13.17 -5.11 -0.18
CA GLU A 45 13.59 -4.26 0.95
C GLU A 45 12.91 -2.90 0.92
N LEU A 46 12.85 -2.25 -0.24
CA LEU A 46 12.12 -0.99 -0.41
C LEU A 46 10.62 -1.15 -0.16
N ALA A 47 10.01 -2.26 -0.59
CA ALA A 47 8.60 -2.55 -0.29
C ALA A 47 8.35 -2.73 1.21
N VAL A 48 9.29 -3.35 1.95
CA VAL A 48 9.22 -3.41 3.42
C VAL A 48 9.30 -2.00 4.02
N VAL A 49 10.17 -1.12 3.50
CA VAL A 49 10.25 0.29 3.93
C VAL A 49 8.94 1.04 3.61
N ALA A 50 8.32 0.80 2.45
CA ALA A 50 7.04 1.39 2.08
C ALA A 50 5.88 1.01 3.03
N LEU A 51 5.93 -0.19 3.60
CA LEU A 51 4.98 -0.63 4.64
C LEU A 51 5.36 -0.14 6.05
N THR A 52 6.52 0.51 6.23
CA THR A 52 7.01 0.93 7.54
C THR A 52 6.62 2.37 7.85
N HIS A 53 5.84 2.56 8.92
CA HIS A 53 5.45 3.88 9.38
C HIS A 53 6.58 4.55 10.19
N SER A 54 6.61 5.88 10.20
CA SER A 54 7.60 6.67 10.94
C SER A 54 7.57 6.43 12.45
N SER A 55 6.42 5.99 13.00
CA SER A 55 6.33 5.60 14.41
C SER A 55 7.16 4.34 14.75
N LEU A 56 7.46 3.48 13.78
CA LEU A 56 8.34 2.33 13.98
C LEU A 56 9.82 2.68 13.76
N SER A 57 10.11 3.56 12.80
CA SER A 57 11.47 3.94 12.45
C SER A 57 11.52 5.36 11.91
N ALA A 58 12.35 6.22 12.51
CA ALA A 58 12.51 7.60 12.06
C ALA A 58 13.28 7.72 10.73
N SER A 59 14.22 6.81 10.46
CA SER A 59 15.13 6.89 9.30
C SER A 59 14.78 5.94 8.16
N ARG A 60 14.10 4.82 8.44
CA ARG A 60 13.68 3.83 7.45
C ARG A 60 12.17 3.67 7.48
N ASN A 61 11.47 4.63 6.88
CA ASN A 61 10.01 4.66 6.77
C ASN A 61 9.54 5.08 5.39
N ASN A 62 8.23 5.11 5.24
CA ASN A 62 7.55 5.28 3.97
C ASN A 62 7.37 6.74 3.50
N VAL A 63 7.90 7.74 4.23
CA VAL A 63 7.64 9.16 3.92
C VAL A 63 8.24 9.56 2.57
N GLU A 64 9.53 9.32 2.35
CA GLU A 64 10.19 9.72 1.09
C GLU A 64 9.71 8.90 -0.10
N LEU A 65 9.50 7.58 0.09
CA LEU A 65 8.91 6.72 -0.94
C LEU A 65 7.50 7.18 -1.34
N ALA A 66 6.70 7.66 -0.39
CA ALA A 66 5.37 8.19 -0.68
C ALA A 66 5.44 9.46 -1.54
N ARG A 67 6.43 10.34 -1.32
CA ARG A 67 6.64 11.51 -2.17
C ARG A 67 6.99 11.13 -3.60
N VAL A 68 7.86 10.12 -3.77
CA VAL A 68 8.18 9.57 -5.11
C VAL A 68 6.91 9.04 -5.77
N GLY A 69 6.16 8.18 -5.09
CA GLY A 69 4.93 7.61 -5.66
C GLY A 69 3.83 8.62 -5.94
N GLU A 70 3.73 9.67 -5.13
CA GLU A 70 2.83 10.80 -5.39
C GLU A 70 3.24 11.54 -6.67
N ALA A 71 4.51 11.91 -6.81
CA ALA A 71 5.01 12.60 -8.00
C ALA A 71 4.81 11.77 -9.27
N SER A 72 5.19 10.50 -9.24
CA SER A 72 5.06 9.59 -10.39
C SER A 72 3.60 9.28 -10.72
N GLY A 73 2.77 9.07 -9.71
CA GLY A 73 1.33 8.86 -9.88
C GLY A 73 0.65 10.07 -10.52
N ARG A 74 0.98 11.29 -10.07
CA ARG A 74 0.47 12.53 -10.66
C ARG A 74 0.92 12.67 -12.11
N LEU A 75 2.18 12.41 -12.41
CA LEU A 75 2.69 12.41 -13.79
C LEU A 75 1.92 11.42 -14.66
N ALA A 76 1.69 10.19 -14.19
CA ALA A 76 0.92 9.18 -14.91
C ALA A 76 -0.53 9.61 -15.13
N ALA A 77 -1.19 10.18 -14.11
CA ALA A 77 -2.54 10.72 -14.21
C ALA A 77 -2.62 11.87 -15.21
N THR A 78 -1.68 12.82 -15.18
CA THR A 78 -1.61 13.92 -16.14
C THR A 78 -1.44 13.40 -17.57
N LYS A 79 -0.55 12.41 -17.80
CA LYS A 79 -0.41 11.77 -19.12
C LYS A 79 -1.70 11.10 -19.57
N ALA A 80 -2.41 10.43 -18.67
CA ALA A 80 -3.69 9.77 -18.98
C ALA A 80 -4.79 10.78 -19.33
N ILE A 81 -4.90 11.89 -18.58
CA ILE A 81 -5.86 12.97 -18.86
C ILE A 81 -5.53 13.65 -20.19
N TYR A 82 -4.26 13.96 -20.45
CA TYR A 82 -3.85 14.60 -21.70
C TYR A 82 -4.21 13.78 -22.95
N ARG A 83 -4.13 12.44 -22.83
CA ARG A 83 -4.50 11.52 -23.92
C ARG A 83 -6.01 11.41 -24.15
N ARG A 84 -6.84 11.94 -23.25
CA ARG A 84 -8.29 11.90 -23.39
C ARG A 84 -8.77 13.03 -24.30
N ALA A 85 -9.54 12.67 -25.32
CA ALA A 85 -10.11 13.61 -26.27
C ALA A 85 -11.28 14.45 -25.70
N ASP A 86 -11.76 14.14 -24.49
CA ASP A 86 -12.94 14.78 -23.88
C ASP A 86 -12.60 15.78 -22.75
N LEU A 87 -11.33 15.91 -22.37
CA LEU A 87 -10.90 16.77 -21.26
C LEU A 87 -9.83 17.79 -21.71
N HIS A 88 -10.22 19.07 -21.80
CA HIS A 88 -9.33 20.14 -22.29
C HIS A 88 -9.24 21.37 -21.37
N SER A 89 -9.94 21.40 -20.23
CA SER A 89 -9.93 22.55 -19.32
C SER A 89 -9.02 22.33 -18.11
N GLY A 90 -8.37 23.39 -17.62
CA GLY A 90 -7.53 23.33 -16.41
C GLY A 90 -8.27 22.74 -15.19
N GLN A 91 -9.57 23.03 -15.05
CA GLN A 91 -10.40 22.47 -13.99
C GLN A 91 -10.56 20.94 -14.08
N ALA A 92 -10.60 20.36 -15.29
CA ALA A 92 -10.57 18.91 -15.47
C ALA A 92 -9.22 18.32 -15.04
N TYR A 93 -8.10 19.00 -15.33
CA TYR A 93 -6.79 18.58 -14.85
C TYR A 93 -6.70 18.61 -13.32
N ASP A 94 -7.27 19.62 -12.67
CA ASP A 94 -7.26 19.71 -11.20
C ASP A 94 -8.14 18.63 -10.55
N LEU A 95 -9.34 18.41 -11.09
CA LEU A 95 -10.26 17.41 -10.58
C LEU A 95 -9.73 15.99 -10.79
N TYR A 96 -9.21 15.67 -11.98
CA TYR A 96 -8.76 14.30 -12.29
C TYR A 96 -7.31 14.04 -11.88
N GLY A 97 -6.45 15.05 -11.86
CA GLY A 97 -5.04 14.93 -11.52
C GLY A 97 -4.78 15.10 -10.02
N TRP A 98 -5.17 16.23 -9.44
CA TRP A 98 -4.80 16.57 -8.06
C TRP A 98 -5.73 15.93 -7.03
N SER A 99 -7.04 16.00 -7.25
CA SER A 99 -7.99 15.54 -6.25
C SER A 99 -7.93 14.03 -6.02
N ARG A 100 -7.55 13.24 -7.04
CA ARG A 100 -7.47 11.76 -6.97
C ARG A 100 -6.39 11.25 -6.02
N PHE A 101 -5.34 12.04 -5.77
CA PHE A 101 -4.26 11.71 -4.84
C PHE A 101 -4.52 12.20 -3.42
N ALA A 102 -5.68 12.82 -3.15
CA ALA A 102 -6.07 13.18 -1.80
C ALA A 102 -6.30 11.93 -0.93
N THR A 103 -5.95 12.02 0.35
CA THR A 103 -6.11 10.94 1.35
C THR A 103 -7.50 10.30 1.33
N LYS A 104 -8.56 11.10 1.21
CA LYS A 104 -9.96 10.63 1.15
C LYS A 104 -10.25 9.65 0.01
N ASN A 105 -9.49 9.73 -1.08
CA ASN A 105 -9.65 8.88 -2.26
C ASN A 105 -8.71 7.66 -2.22
N LEU A 106 -7.51 7.83 -1.66
CA LEU A 106 -6.51 6.78 -1.58
C LEU A 106 -6.75 5.80 -0.41
N ALA A 107 -7.19 6.31 0.74
CA ALA A 107 -7.37 5.49 1.93
C ALA A 107 -8.38 4.33 1.74
N PRO A 108 -9.55 4.52 1.08
CA PRO A 108 -10.46 3.41 0.79
C PRO A 108 -9.82 2.33 -0.09
N ILE A 109 -9.02 2.72 -1.09
CA ILE A 109 -8.30 1.79 -1.97
C ILE A 109 -7.27 0.99 -1.18
N ALA A 110 -6.47 1.70 -0.37
CA ALA A 110 -5.48 1.10 0.51
C ALA A 110 -6.10 0.11 1.51
N ARG A 111 -7.28 0.44 2.05
CA ARG A 111 -8.01 -0.44 2.96
C ARG A 111 -8.57 -1.68 2.28
N ARG A 112 -9.05 -1.55 1.04
CA ARG A 112 -9.58 -2.66 0.25
C ARG A 112 -8.52 -3.73 -0.05
N ILE A 113 -7.26 -3.32 -0.22
CA ILE A 113 -6.13 -4.27 -0.37
C ILE A 113 -5.52 -4.67 0.99
N GLY A 114 -6.08 -4.18 2.10
CA GLY A 114 -5.73 -4.56 3.45
C GLY A 114 -4.44 -3.97 4.00
N LEU A 115 -3.99 -2.80 3.52
CA LEU A 115 -2.76 -2.18 4.01
C LEU A 115 -2.78 -1.91 5.52
N GLN A 116 -3.95 -1.66 6.11
CA GLN A 116 -4.10 -1.47 7.56
C GLN A 116 -3.59 -2.67 8.38
N GLU A 117 -3.63 -3.88 7.83
CA GLU A 117 -3.12 -5.10 8.48
C GLU A 117 -1.64 -5.34 8.16
N LEU A 118 -1.19 -4.88 6.99
CA LEU A 118 0.15 -5.16 6.46
C LEU A 118 1.18 -4.10 6.87
N MET A 119 0.75 -2.92 7.32
CA MET A 119 1.62 -1.86 7.79
C MET A 119 2.37 -2.22 9.07
N ARG A 120 3.63 -1.81 9.15
CA ARG A 120 4.52 -2.00 10.29
C ARG A 120 4.53 -0.71 11.11
N LEU A 121 4.05 -0.81 12.34
CA LEU A 121 3.80 0.33 13.22
C LEU A 121 4.62 0.21 14.51
N GLY A 122 5.00 1.34 15.08
CA GLY A 122 5.69 1.39 16.37
C GLY A 122 4.75 1.09 17.55
N ARG A 123 5.36 0.87 18.73
CA ARG A 123 4.60 0.71 19.98
C ARG A 123 3.76 1.97 20.24
N GLY A 124 2.52 1.78 20.69
CA GLY A 124 1.58 2.87 21.00
C GLY A 124 0.72 3.34 19.83
N THR A 125 0.93 2.84 18.61
CA THR A 125 0.03 3.13 17.47
C THR A 125 -1.12 2.11 17.45
N ALA A 126 -2.19 2.39 18.21
CA ALA A 126 -3.34 1.48 18.32
C ALA A 126 -4.31 1.53 17.14
N VAL A 127 -4.37 2.67 16.43
CA VAL A 127 -5.33 2.91 15.34
C VAL A 127 -4.58 3.33 14.09
N VAL A 128 -4.94 2.71 12.96
CA VAL A 128 -4.40 3.06 11.65
C VAL A 128 -5.30 4.10 11.00
N SER A 129 -4.80 5.33 10.88
CA SER A 129 -5.52 6.44 10.24
C SER A 129 -5.55 6.31 8.71
N ASP A 130 -6.46 7.05 8.08
CA ASP A 130 -6.56 7.11 6.61
C ASP A 130 -5.29 7.67 5.96
N GLU A 131 -4.66 8.65 6.61
CA GLU A 131 -3.39 9.22 6.15
C GLU A 131 -2.27 8.17 6.12
N MET A 132 -2.22 7.31 7.14
CA MET A 132 -1.22 6.25 7.24
C MET A 132 -1.33 5.25 6.08
N VAL A 133 -2.55 4.75 5.81
CA VAL A 133 -2.77 3.79 4.71
C VAL A 133 -2.64 4.42 3.33
N ALA A 134 -3.09 5.67 3.17
CA ALA A 134 -2.89 6.40 1.92
C ALA A 134 -1.40 6.62 1.62
N ARG A 135 -0.61 7.00 2.65
CA ARG A 135 0.83 7.15 2.52
C ARG A 135 1.52 5.82 2.19
N ALA A 136 1.14 4.73 2.84
CA ALA A 136 1.68 3.41 2.52
C ALA A 136 1.39 3.00 1.07
N LEU A 137 0.18 3.27 0.57
CA LEU A 137 -0.17 3.02 -0.83
C LEU A 137 0.70 3.83 -1.79
N LEU A 138 0.88 5.13 -1.55
CA LEU A 138 1.77 5.97 -2.33
C LEU A 138 3.22 5.47 -2.28
N ALA A 139 3.69 5.06 -1.11
CA ALA A 139 5.04 4.54 -0.97
C ALA A 139 5.26 3.27 -1.80
N LEU A 140 4.29 2.36 -1.84
CA LEU A 140 4.36 1.18 -2.70
C LEU A 140 4.41 1.53 -4.19
N ILE A 141 3.66 2.55 -4.63
CA ILE A 141 3.75 3.09 -5.99
C ILE A 141 5.16 3.67 -6.25
N GLY A 142 5.75 4.36 -5.26
CA GLY A 142 7.11 4.86 -5.34
C GLY A 142 8.16 3.76 -5.50
N VAL A 143 7.97 2.62 -4.81
CA VAL A 143 8.83 1.44 -4.99
C VAL A 143 8.72 0.89 -6.42
N LEU A 144 7.50 0.80 -6.97
CA LEU A 144 7.32 0.37 -8.36
C LEU A 144 8.07 1.30 -9.32
N GLU A 145 7.94 2.62 -9.16
CA GLU A 145 8.66 3.57 -10.03
C GLU A 145 10.18 3.35 -9.99
N LEU A 146 10.76 3.25 -8.80
CA LEU A 146 12.22 3.12 -8.62
C LEU A 146 12.77 1.78 -9.11
N THR A 147 11.93 0.75 -9.17
CA THR A 147 12.36 -0.61 -9.52
C THR A 147 12.06 -0.96 -10.98
N PHE A 148 11.07 -0.31 -11.60
CA PHE A 148 10.80 -0.41 -13.03
C PHE A 148 11.76 0.41 -13.92
N THR A 149 12.49 1.37 -13.35
CA THR A 149 13.36 2.29 -14.11
C THR A 149 14.84 1.92 -14.10
N THR A 150 15.25 0.89 -13.36
CA THR A 150 16.61 0.34 -13.41
C THR A 150 16.73 -0.68 -14.55
N PRO A 151 17.55 -0.43 -15.59
CA PRO A 151 17.85 -1.39 -16.65
C PRO A 151 18.64 -2.61 -16.16
#